data_AF-A0A9Y2NGZ2-F1
#
_entry.id   AF-A0A9Y2NGZ2-F1
#
_cell.length_a   1.000
_cell.length_b   1.000
_cell.length_c   1.000
_cell.angle_alpha   90.00
_cell.angle_beta   90.00
_cell.angle_gamma   90.00
#
_symmetry.space_group_name_H-M   'P 1'
#
loop_
_entity.id
_entity.type
_entity.pdbx_description
1 polymer ?
#
loop_
_entity_poly.entity_id
_entity_poly.type
_entity_poly.pdbx_seq_one_letter_code
_entity_poly.pdbx_strand_id
1 'polypeptide(L)' 'MNTDDATVPADQLTKGQWFWHEPAPGLPAWQLQVTSAELLEDSVEIFTTDEERELVSYPRNRLVRLAGAA' A
#
# COMPACT_ATOMS: atom_id res chain seq x y z
N MET A 1 -14.42 14.60 -10.07
CA MET A 1 -13.26 14.09 -10.82
C MET A 1 -13.23 12.60 -10.51
N ASN A 2 -13.70 11.74 -11.42
CA ASN A 2 -13.67 10.29 -11.22
C ASN A 2 -12.23 9.84 -11.50
N THR A 3 -11.35 9.97 -10.51
CA THR A 3 -10.11 9.22 -10.52
C THR A 3 -10.54 7.77 -10.34
N ASP A 4 -10.55 7.00 -11.43
CA ASP A 4 -10.45 5.55 -11.35
C ASP A 4 -9.26 5.29 -10.43
N ASP A 5 -9.54 4.87 -9.19
CA ASP A 5 -8.49 4.57 -8.24
C ASP A 5 -7.76 3.32 -8.74
N ALA A 6 -6.71 3.53 -9.54
CA ALA A 6 -5.99 2.45 -10.18
C ALA A 6 -5.48 1.46 -9.12
N THR A 7 -5.79 0.18 -9.31
CA THR A 7 -5.28 -0.90 -8.46
C THR A 7 -4.03 -1.48 -9.07
N VAL A 8 -2.97 -1.63 -8.27
CA VAL A 8 -1.69 -2.22 -8.68
C VAL A 8 -1.30 -3.35 -7.74
N PRO A 9 -0.47 -4.33 -8.18
CA PRO A 9 0.20 -5.25 -7.28
C PRO A 9 1.01 -4.50 -6.22
N ALA A 10 0.96 -4.96 -4.96
CA ALA A 10 1.65 -4.29 -3.86
C ALA A 10 3.17 -4.20 -4.09
N ASP A 11 3.78 -5.19 -4.75
CA ASP A 11 5.22 -5.22 -5.06
C ASP A 11 5.64 -4.22 -6.14
N GLN A 12 4.67 -3.59 -6.81
CA GLN A 12 4.91 -2.54 -7.81
C GLN A 12 4.80 -1.13 -7.23
N LEU A 13 4.54 -1.00 -5.93
CA LEU A 13 4.60 0.28 -5.25
C LEU A 13 6.02 0.84 -5.24
N THR A 14 6.16 2.11 -5.60
CA THR A 14 7.43 2.84 -5.66
C THR A 14 7.47 3.95 -4.63
N LYS A 15 8.69 4.29 -4.20
CA LYS A 15 8.94 5.33 -3.21
C LYS A 15 8.22 6.65 -3.56
N GLY A 16 7.54 7.21 -2.57
CA GLY A 16 6.79 8.47 -2.66
C GLY A 16 5.35 8.29 -3.17
N GLN A 17 4.96 7.11 -3.67
CA GLN A 17 3.56 6.85 -4.04
C GLN A 17 2.69 6.72 -2.79
N TRP A 18 1.44 7.18 -2.93
CA TRP A 18 0.40 7.00 -1.93
C TRP A 18 -0.48 5.82 -2.28
N PHE A 19 -0.87 5.04 -1.29
CA PHE A 19 -1.79 3.93 -1.43
C PHE A 19 -2.73 3.83 -0.23
N TRP A 20 -3.87 3.16 -0.43
CA TRP A 20 -4.77 2.81 0.65
C TRP A 20 -4.36 1.48 1.30
N HIS A 21 -3.99 1.53 2.58
CA HIS A 21 -3.84 0.36 3.42
C HIS A 21 -5.19 -0.05 4.00
N GLU A 22 -5.67 -1.21 3.58
CA GLU A 22 -6.94 -1.82 4.00
C GLU A 22 -6.65 -3.20 4.60
N PRO A 23 -6.43 -3.32 5.93
CA PRO A 23 -5.96 -4.58 6.54
C PRO A 23 -6.99 -5.70 6.42
N ALA A 24 -8.28 -5.40 6.58
CA ALA A 24 -9.38 -6.33 6.41
C ALA A 24 -10.71 -5.60 6.12
N PRO A 25 -11.70 -6.27 5.51
CA PRO A 25 -13.03 -5.72 5.34
C PRO A 25 -13.64 -5.29 6.68
N GLY A 26 -14.20 -4.08 6.74
CA GLY A 26 -14.82 -3.53 7.94
C GLY A 26 -13.86 -2.87 8.93
N LEU A 27 -12.56 -2.87 8.65
CA LEU A 27 -11.58 -2.07 9.39
C LEU A 27 -11.33 -0.71 8.71
N PRO A 28 -10.87 0.30 9.46
CA PRO A 28 -10.47 1.58 8.87
C PRO A 28 -9.40 1.40 7.80
N ALA A 29 -9.48 2.24 6.76
CA ALA A 29 -8.47 2.37 5.73
C ALA A 29 -7.61 3.60 6.01
N TRP A 30 -6.31 3.50 5.74
CA TRP A 30 -5.37 4.62 5.89
C TRP A 30 -4.67 4.91 4.57
N GLN A 31 -4.45 6.19 4.26
CA GLN A 31 -3.53 6.55 3.20
C GLN A 31 -2.12 6.51 3.75
N LEU A 32 -1.25 5.71 3.15
CA LEU A 32 0.15 5.60 3.53
C LEU A 32 1.03 5.98 2.33
N GLN A 33 2.13 6.68 2.60
CA GLN A 33 3.14 6.96 1.58
C GLN A 33 4.25 5.93 1.66
N VAL A 34 4.65 5.40 0.51
CA VAL A 34 5.65 4.35 0.39
C VAL A 34 7.06 4.93 0.56
N THR A 35 7.85 4.31 1.44
CA THR A 35 9.30 4.50 1.51
C THR A 35 10.02 3.50 0.61
N SER A 36 9.65 2.22 0.69
CA SER A 36 10.14 1.12 -0.14
C SER A 36 9.15 -0.04 -0.16
N ALA A 37 9.27 -0.91 -1.15
CA ALA A 37 8.53 -2.16 -1.26
C ALA A 37 9.52 -3.30 -1.51
N GLU A 38 9.39 -4.38 -0.76
CA GLU A 38 10.25 -5.56 -0.86
C GLU A 38 9.40 -6.81 -1.11
N LEU A 39 9.81 -7.57 -2.12
CA LEU A 39 9.16 -8.81 -2.52
C LEU A 39 9.90 -9.99 -1.88
N LEU A 40 9.24 -10.67 -0.94
CA LEU A 40 9.73 -11.89 -0.30
C LEU A 40 9.18 -13.12 -1.02
N GLU A 41 9.44 -14.32 -0.50
CA GLU A 41 8.97 -15.58 -1.10
C GLU A 41 7.44 -15.62 -1.20
N ASP A 42 6.73 -15.36 -0.09
CA ASP A 42 5.27 -15.47 0.00
C ASP A 42 4.55 -14.13 0.26
N SER A 43 5.29 -13.07 0.50
CA SER A 43 4.75 -11.77 0.91
C SER A 43 5.40 -10.59 0.21
N VAL A 44 4.71 -9.45 0.32
CA VAL A 44 5.24 -8.13 0.00
C VAL A 44 5.27 -7.31 1.27
N GLU A 45 6.43 -6.73 1.57
CA GLU A 45 6.63 -5.82 2.69
C GLU A 45 6.70 -4.39 2.17
N ILE A 46 5.80 -3.53 2.64
CA ILE A 46 5.75 -2.12 2.26
C ILE A 46 6.17 -1.30 3.47
N PHE A 47 7.32 -0.65 3.36
CA PHE A 47 7.76 0.33 4.33
C PHE A 47 7.08 1.66 4.02
N THR A 48 6.57 2.33 5.03
CA THR A 48 5.85 3.59 4.87
C THR A 48 6.54 4.73 5.61
N THR A 49 6.08 5.96 5.39
CA THR A 49 6.55 7.13 6.14
C THR A 49 5.76 7.36 7.43
N ASP A 50 4.75 6.55 7.71
CA ASP A 50 3.89 6.68 8.89
C ASP A 50 4.53 5.99 10.09
N GLU A 51 4.75 6.72 11.19
CA GLU A 51 5.44 6.20 12.38
C GLU A 51 4.63 5.12 13.13
N GLU A 52 3.31 5.08 12.98
CA GLU A 52 2.49 4.02 13.59
C GLU A 52 2.44 2.76 12.70
N ARG A 53 2.68 2.92 11.40
CA ARG A 53 2.55 1.88 10.36
C ARG A 53 3.79 1.85 9.48
N GLU A 54 4.97 1.89 10.11
CA GLU A 54 6.25 1.93 9.41
C GLU A 54 6.43 0.76 8.45
N LEU A 55 5.77 -0.38 8.72
CA LEU A 55 5.77 -1.57 7.89
C LEU A 55 4.35 -2.17 7.82
N VAL A 56 3.89 -2.45 6.60
CA VAL A 56 2.70 -3.28 6.36
C VAL A 56 3.07 -4.47 5.46
N SER A 57 2.52 -5.64 5.78
CA SER A 57 2.80 -6.87 5.05
C SER A 57 1.54 -7.39 4.36
N TYR A 58 1.71 -7.87 3.13
CA TYR A 58 0.63 -8.41 2.32
C TYR A 58 1.01 -9.76 1.70
N PRO A 59 0.02 -10.60 1.35
CA PRO A 59 0.25 -11.73 0.46
C PRO A 59 0.83 -11.28 -0.88
N ARG A 60 1.68 -12.10 -1.51
CA ARG A 60 2.37 -11.80 -2.77
C ARG A 60 1.46 -11.28 -3.90
N ASN A 61 0.22 -11.74 -3.95
CA ASN A 61 -0.75 -11.39 -4.99
C ASN A 61 -1.71 -10.24 -4.59
N ARG A 62 -1.42 -9.54 -3.49
CA ARG A 62 -2.27 -8.46 -3.03
C ARG A 62 -2.27 -7.31 -4.03
N LEU A 63 -3.48 -6.90 -4.40
CA LEU A 63 -3.70 -5.63 -5.09
C LEU A 63 -3.99 -4.54 -4.06
N VAL A 64 -3.41 -3.37 -4.29
CA VAL A 64 -3.60 -2.17 -3.49
C VAL A 64 -4.10 -1.04 -4.38
N ARG A 65 -4.94 -0.20 -3.80
CA ARG A 65 -5.54 0.94 -4.48
C ARG A 65 -4.61 2.14 -4.33
N LEU A 66 -4.21 2.75 -5.44
CA LEU A 66 -3.43 3.98 -5.41
C LEU A 66 -4.30 5.10 -4.82
N ALA A 67 -3.67 5.97 -4.03
CA ALA A 67 -4.30 7.16 -3.48
C ALA A 67 -3.68 8.41 -4.12
N GLY A 68 -4.48 9.46 -4.25
CA GLY A 68 -3.93 10.80 -4.43
C GLY A 68 -3.21 11.23 -3.16
N ALA A 69 -2.17 12.05 -3.29
CA ALA A 69 -1.58 12.69 -2.12
C ALA A 69 -2.67 13.51 -1.37
N ALA A 70 -2.78 13.29 -0.06
CA ALA A 70 -3.67 14.05 0.82
C ALA A 70 -3.18 15.48 1.06
#